data_AF-A0A1V6HEU8-F1
#
_entry.id   AF-A0A1V6HEU8-F1
#
_cell.length_a   1.000
_cell.length_b   1.000
_cell.length_c   1.000
_cell.angle_alpha   90.00
_cell.angle_beta   90.00
_cell.angle_gamma   90.00
#
_symmetry.space_group_name_H-M   'P 1'
#
loop_
_entity.id
_entity.type
_entity.pdbx_description
1 polymer ?
#
loop_
_entity_poly.entity_id
_entity_poly.type
_entity_poly.pdbx_seq_one_letter_code
_entity_poly.pdbx_strand_id
1 'polypeptide(L)'
;MTAPQRTLAALAVALLVGLLATGCPYHTNGRSPAADAWATWGVALETSAAVYEQTMISAGGAYAAGLITAAQLEEVREAGRLAQHSLRAAKTALGYYGEARARGEQAVSPAALVLAAHADLLELLRVASGYGLTYPPGGQPR
;
A
#
# COMPACT_ATOMS: atom_id res chain seq x y z
N MET A 1 -5.55 -31.03 -12.12
CA MET A 1 -6.45 -30.81 -10.95
C MET A 1 -6.30 -29.36 -10.52
N THR A 2 -7.27 -28.52 -10.89
CA THR A 2 -7.26 -27.06 -10.74
C THR A 2 -8.28 -26.64 -9.69
N ALA A 3 -7.81 -26.14 -8.55
CA ALA A 3 -8.42 -25.08 -7.71
C ALA A 3 -7.84 -25.12 -6.28
N PRO A 4 -7.02 -24.13 -5.90
CA PRO A 4 -7.27 -23.46 -4.62
C PRO A 4 -7.14 -21.92 -4.68
N GLN A 5 -6.96 -21.32 -5.85
CA GLN A 5 -6.71 -19.87 -5.97
C GLN A 5 -7.97 -18.99 -5.81
N ARG A 6 -9.17 -19.53 -6.00
CA ARG A 6 -10.42 -18.75 -5.91
C ARG A 6 -10.89 -18.49 -4.48
N THR A 7 -10.45 -19.29 -3.52
CA THR A 7 -10.83 -19.16 -2.11
C THR A 7 -10.05 -18.06 -1.39
N LEU A 8 -8.83 -17.73 -1.83
CA LEU A 8 -7.98 -16.76 -1.16
C LEU A 8 -8.31 -15.31 -1.53
N ALA A 9 -8.67 -15.06 -2.80
CA ALA A 9 -9.16 -13.74 -3.23
C ALA A 9 -10.47 -13.36 -2.52
N ALA A 10 -11.36 -14.34 -2.30
CA ALA A 10 -12.59 -14.14 -1.55
C ALA A 10 -12.33 -13.81 -0.07
N LEU A 11 -11.28 -14.38 0.53
CA LEU A 11 -10.92 -14.13 1.93
C LEU A 11 -10.35 -12.71 2.12
N ALA A 12 -9.51 -12.24 1.19
CA ALA A 12 -8.95 -10.90 1.23
C ALA A 12 -10.05 -9.82 1.05
N VAL A 13 -11.00 -10.05 0.15
CA VAL A 13 -12.16 -9.16 -0.04
C VAL A 13 -13.10 -9.20 1.16
N ALA A 14 -13.34 -10.37 1.77
CA ALA A 14 -14.16 -10.49 2.99
C ALA A 14 -13.52 -9.79 4.20
N LEU A 15 -12.19 -9.82 4.32
CA LEU A 15 -11.47 -9.04 5.34
C LEU A 15 -11.60 -7.52 5.10
N LEU A 16 -11.53 -7.10 3.83
CA LEU A 16 -11.69 -5.71 3.39
C LEU A 16 -13.09 -5.16 3.71
N VAL A 17 -14.15 -5.94 3.44
CA VAL A 17 -15.54 -5.57 3.76
C VAL A 17 -15.79 -5.60 5.27
N GLY A 18 -15.17 -6.54 6.00
CA GLY A 18 -15.24 -6.61 7.46
C GLY A 18 -14.62 -5.39 8.15
N LEU A 19 -13.48 -4.89 7.63
CA LEU A 19 -12.85 -3.66 8.13
C LEU A 19 -13.67 -2.39 7.85
N LEU A 20 -14.39 -2.36 6.72
CA LEU A 20 -15.26 -1.24 6.34
C LEU A 20 -16.57 -1.19 7.16
N ALA A 21 -17.04 -2.33 7.68
CA ALA A 21 -18.31 -2.44 8.40
C ALA A 21 -18.20 -2.17 9.91
N THR A 22 -17.02 -2.26 10.52
CA THR A 22 -16.81 -2.02 11.96
C THR A 22 -16.48 -0.56 12.28
N GLY A 23 -17.18 0.37 11.61
CA GLY A 23 -17.31 1.76 12.06
C GLY A 23 -18.13 1.86 13.35
N CYS A 24 -17.70 1.20 14.42
CA CYS A 24 -18.25 1.38 15.75
C CYS A 24 -17.67 2.69 16.33
N PRO A 25 -18.50 3.60 16.87
CA PRO A 25 -18.02 4.81 17.51
C PRO A 25 -17.23 4.40 18.75
N TYR A 26 -15.90 4.43 18.65
CA TYR A 26 -15.00 4.02 19.71
C TYR A 26 -14.90 5.13 20.76
N HIS A 27 -15.16 4.76 22.02
CA HIS A 27 -14.81 5.54 23.19
C HIS A 27 -13.30 5.80 23.17
N THR A 28 -12.91 7.06 22.94
CA THR A 28 -11.50 7.46 22.87
C THR A 28 -10.91 7.48 24.29
N ASN A 29 -10.03 6.52 24.61
CA ASN A 29 -9.25 6.48 25.85
C ASN A 29 -8.15 7.59 25.90
N GLY A 30 -8.47 8.83 25.55
CA GLY A 30 -7.53 9.96 25.56
C GLY A 30 -6.46 9.94 24.45
N ARG A 31 -6.62 9.10 23.41
CA ARG A 31 -5.75 9.13 22.21
C ARG A 31 -6.14 10.28 21.29
N SER A 32 -5.15 10.87 20.62
CA SER A 32 -5.38 11.93 19.65
C SER A 32 -5.99 11.37 18.35
N PRO A 33 -6.77 12.16 17.58
CA PRO A 33 -7.31 11.71 16.30
C PRO A 33 -6.25 11.26 15.29
N ALA A 34 -5.01 11.78 15.38
CA ALA A 34 -3.87 11.29 14.61
C ALA A 34 -3.48 9.87 15.03
N ALA A 35 -3.39 9.60 16.34
CA ALA A 35 -3.02 8.29 16.85
C ALA A 35 -4.04 7.21 16.48
N ASP A 36 -5.34 7.53 16.51
CA ASP A 36 -6.38 6.60 16.09
C ASP A 36 -6.34 6.35 14.58
N ALA A 37 -6.15 7.41 13.78
CA ALA A 37 -6.03 7.29 12.33
C ALA A 37 -4.77 6.48 11.94
N TRP A 38 -3.65 6.67 12.64
CA TRP A 38 -2.42 5.90 12.44
C TRP A 38 -2.57 4.44 12.90
N ALA A 39 -3.29 4.19 14.00
CA ALA A 39 -3.60 2.83 14.45
C ALA A 39 -4.46 2.05 13.45
N THR A 40 -5.40 2.72 12.78
CA THR A 40 -6.26 2.08 11.77
C THR A 40 -5.56 1.89 10.43
N TRP A 41 -4.83 2.90 9.94
CA TRP A 41 -4.37 2.94 8.55
C TRP A 41 -2.86 2.83 8.38
N GLY A 42 -2.08 3.05 9.44
CA GLY A 42 -0.61 3.03 9.39
C GLY A 42 -0.06 1.67 8.95
N VAL A 43 -0.64 0.56 9.45
CA VAL A 43 -0.22 -0.79 9.06
C VAL A 43 -0.39 -1.03 7.56
N ALA A 44 -1.46 -0.50 6.95
CA ALA A 44 -1.70 -0.63 5.52
C ALA A 44 -0.63 0.12 4.70
N LEU A 45 -0.23 1.31 5.16
CA LEU A 45 0.83 2.09 4.51
C LEU A 45 2.22 1.46 4.67
N GLU A 46 2.55 0.91 5.84
CA GLU A 46 3.82 0.19 6.04
C GLU A 46 3.88 -1.09 5.19
N THR A 47 2.79 -1.84 5.12
CA THR A 47 2.70 -3.03 4.24
C THR A 47 2.85 -2.63 2.77
N SER A 48 2.20 -1.53 2.37
CA SER A 48 2.30 -1.00 1.00
C SER A 48 3.72 -0.55 0.66
N ALA A 49 4.43 0.07 1.62
CA ALA A 49 5.84 0.44 1.47
C ALA A 49 6.75 -0.78 1.31
N ALA A 50 6.53 -1.85 2.09
CA ALA A 50 7.28 -3.09 1.95
C ALA A 50 7.05 -3.75 0.58
N VAL A 51 5.81 -3.74 0.08
CA VAL A 51 5.49 -4.24 -1.27
C VAL A 51 6.18 -3.41 -2.36
N TYR A 52 6.19 -2.08 -2.23
CA TYR A 52 6.95 -1.19 -3.11
C TYR A 52 8.45 -1.55 -3.12
N GLU A 53 9.08 -1.64 -1.96
CA GLU A 53 10.52 -1.91 -1.84
C GLU A 53 10.89 -3.25 -2.47
N GLN A 54 10.13 -4.30 -2.14
CA GLN A 54 10.36 -5.62 -2.69
C GLN A 54 10.18 -5.64 -4.22
N THR A 55 9.18 -4.92 -4.75
CA THR A 55 8.96 -4.83 -6.20
C THR A 55 10.14 -4.17 -6.91
N MET A 56 10.67 -3.08 -6.34
CA MET A 56 11.84 -2.38 -6.89
C MET A 56 13.12 -3.22 -6.82
N ILE A 57 13.33 -3.97 -5.73
CA ILE A 57 14.43 -4.93 -5.60
C ILE A 57 14.32 -6.03 -6.66
N SER A 58 13.14 -6.62 -6.82
CA SER A 58 12.89 -7.66 -7.83
C SER A 58 13.10 -7.15 -9.25
N ALA A 59 12.68 -5.93 -9.57
CA ALA A 59 12.94 -5.31 -10.87
C ALA A 59 14.44 -5.10 -11.14
N GLY A 60 15.18 -4.61 -10.14
CA GLY A 60 16.64 -4.47 -10.22
C GLY A 60 17.35 -5.81 -10.43
N GLY A 61 16.93 -6.85 -9.68
CA GLY A 61 17.45 -8.21 -9.83
C GLY A 61 17.15 -8.83 -11.19
N ALA A 62 15.92 -8.66 -11.69
CA ALA A 62 15.53 -9.17 -13.01
C ALA A 62 16.32 -8.51 -14.14
N TYR A 63 16.56 -7.19 -14.05
CA TYR A 63 17.40 -6.49 -15.02
C TYR A 63 18.85 -7.00 -14.98
N ALA A 64 19.43 -7.13 -13.79
CA ALA A 64 20.79 -7.66 -13.63
C ALA A 64 20.94 -9.10 -14.17
N ALA A 65 19.86 -9.90 -14.11
CA ALA A 65 19.79 -11.24 -14.67
C ALA A 65 19.49 -11.29 -16.18
N GLY A 66 19.29 -10.14 -16.84
CA GLY A 66 18.93 -10.07 -18.26
C GLY A 66 17.52 -10.55 -18.58
N LEU A 67 16.64 -10.66 -17.57
CA LEU A 67 15.25 -11.13 -17.74
C LEU A 67 14.31 -10.03 -18.24
N ILE A 68 14.67 -8.76 -17.99
CA ILE A 68 13.98 -7.59 -18.52
C ILE A 68 14.98 -6.64 -19.18
N THR A 69 14.53 -5.88 -20.15
CA THR A 69 15.31 -4.86 -20.86
C THR A 69 15.45 -3.57 -20.05
N ALA A 70 16.37 -2.69 -20.45
CA ALA A 70 16.52 -1.37 -19.84
C ALA A 70 15.27 -0.51 -19.99
N ALA A 71 14.56 -0.60 -21.12
CA ALA A 71 13.31 0.13 -21.34
C ALA A 71 12.20 -0.34 -20.37
N GLN A 72 12.04 -1.66 -20.22
CA GLN A 72 11.08 -2.25 -19.27
C GLN A 72 11.41 -1.87 -17.82
N LEU A 73 12.70 -1.87 -17.45
CA LEU A 73 13.11 -1.41 -16.12
C LEU A 73 12.73 0.05 -15.89
N GLU A 74 12.86 0.91 -16.89
CA GLU A 74 12.51 2.33 -16.75
C GLU A 74 11.00 2.54 -16.61
N GLU A 75 10.17 1.76 -17.30
CA GLU A 75 8.71 1.77 -17.11
C GLU A 75 8.33 1.37 -15.67
N VAL A 76 8.97 0.34 -15.11
CA VAL A 76 8.77 -0.03 -13.69
C VAL A 76 9.24 1.09 -12.75
N ARG A 77 10.36 1.75 -13.05
CA ARG A 77 10.88 2.86 -12.23
C ARG A 77 9.98 4.08 -12.24
N GLU A 78 9.38 4.42 -13.38
CA GLU A 78 8.43 5.54 -13.46
C GLU A 78 7.20 5.27 -12.60
N ALA A 79 6.58 4.09 -12.75
CA ALA A 79 5.47 3.68 -11.87
C ALA A 79 5.91 3.64 -10.39
N GLY A 80 7.15 3.20 -10.12
CA GLY A 80 7.74 3.18 -8.78
C GLY A 80 7.91 4.57 -8.17
N ARG A 81 8.31 5.58 -8.95
CA ARG A 81 8.42 6.97 -8.49
C ARG A 81 7.07 7.52 -8.04
N LEU A 82 6.01 7.26 -8.82
CA LEU A 82 4.64 7.65 -8.48
C LEU A 82 4.17 6.98 -7.18
N ALA A 83 4.29 5.65 -7.09
CA ALA A 83 3.93 4.90 -5.89
C ALA A 83 4.70 5.39 -4.64
N GLN A 84 6.02 5.62 -4.77
CA GLN A 84 6.84 6.13 -3.68
C GLN A 84 6.39 7.52 -3.24
N HIS A 85 6.09 8.41 -4.18
CA HIS A 85 5.62 9.76 -3.87
C HIS A 85 4.31 9.71 -3.09
N SER A 86 3.33 8.95 -3.59
CA SER A 86 2.00 8.86 -2.96
C SER A 86 2.02 8.16 -1.60
N LEU A 87 2.85 7.12 -1.42
CA LEU A 87 3.06 6.48 -0.11
C LEU A 87 3.65 7.45 0.91
N ARG A 88 4.66 8.24 0.51
CA ARG A 88 5.25 9.28 1.38
C ARG A 88 4.23 10.36 1.70
N ALA A 89 3.51 10.86 0.69
CA ALA A 89 2.48 11.88 0.87
C ALA A 89 1.38 11.40 1.83
N ALA A 90 0.90 10.16 1.69
CA ALA A 90 -0.10 9.58 2.58
C ALA A 90 0.41 9.42 4.02
N LYS A 91 1.65 8.94 4.21
CA LYS A 91 2.28 8.82 5.53
C LYS A 91 2.42 10.18 6.22
N THR A 92 2.90 11.17 5.48
CA THR A 92 3.02 12.55 5.99
C THR A 92 1.66 13.16 6.32
N ALA A 93 0.70 13.10 5.39
CA ALA A 93 -0.64 13.67 5.58
C ALA A 93 -1.38 13.00 6.74
N LEU A 94 -1.19 11.69 6.95
CA LEU A 94 -1.82 10.98 8.05
C LEU A 94 -1.19 11.33 9.40
N GLY A 95 0.11 11.62 9.45
CA GLY A 95 0.76 12.19 10.65
C GLY A 95 0.17 13.57 11.03
N TYR A 96 -0.11 14.41 10.03
CA TYR A 96 -0.70 15.75 10.25
C TYR A 96 -2.23 15.75 10.45
N TYR A 97 -2.91 14.63 10.19
CA TYR A 97 -4.37 14.56 10.23
C TYR A 97 -4.94 15.02 11.58
N GLY A 98 -4.38 14.55 12.70
CA GLY A 98 -4.88 14.92 14.02
C GLY A 98 -4.64 16.39 14.38
N GLU A 99 -3.54 16.97 13.91
CA GLU A 99 -3.25 18.40 14.12
C GLU A 99 -4.22 19.28 13.34
N ALA A 100 -4.48 18.96 12.07
CA ALA A 100 -5.45 19.68 11.25
C ALA A 100 -6.85 19.59 11.86
N ARG A 101 -7.26 18.41 12.34
CA ARG A 101 -8.55 18.22 13.04
C ARG A 101 -8.61 18.99 14.36
N ALA A 102 -7.52 19.03 15.12
CA ALA A 102 -7.44 19.80 16.37
C ALA A 102 -7.53 21.31 16.13
N ARG A 103 -7.05 21.81 14.98
CA ARG A 103 -7.21 23.21 14.54
C ARG A 103 -8.58 23.52 13.93
N GLY A 104 -9.48 22.54 13.82
CA GLY A 104 -10.79 22.70 13.19
C GLY A 104 -10.75 22.79 11.67
N GLU A 105 -9.62 22.44 11.04
CA GLU A 105 -9.45 22.48 9.59
C GLU A 105 -10.15 21.28 8.93
N GLN A 106 -10.54 21.47 7.67
CA GLN A 106 -10.90 20.34 6.81
C GLN A 106 -9.62 19.60 6.43
N ALA A 107 -9.54 18.34 6.82
CA ALA A 107 -8.46 17.44 6.43
C ALA A 107 -9.01 16.36 5.49
N VAL A 108 -8.20 15.95 4.51
CA VAL A 108 -8.51 14.76 3.69
C VAL A 108 -8.65 13.56 4.62
N SER A 109 -9.66 12.72 4.37
CA SER A 109 -9.89 11.56 5.23
C SER A 109 -8.70 10.58 5.15
N PRO A 110 -8.30 9.95 6.27
CA PRO A 110 -7.25 8.93 6.29
C PRO A 110 -7.46 7.82 5.25
N ALA A 111 -8.71 7.38 5.09
CA ALA A 111 -9.08 6.37 4.11
C ALA A 111 -8.79 6.84 2.66
N ALA A 112 -9.12 8.09 2.32
CA ALA A 112 -8.85 8.62 0.98
C ALA A 112 -7.34 8.75 0.70
N LEU A 113 -6.56 9.15 1.70
CA LEU A 113 -5.09 9.22 1.59
C LEU A 113 -4.50 7.83 1.30
N VAL A 114 -4.94 6.81 2.04
CA VAL A 114 -4.46 5.43 1.86
C VAL A 114 -4.92 4.87 0.51
N LEU A 115 -6.18 5.09 0.11
CA LEU A 115 -6.69 4.63 -1.17
C LEU A 115 -5.94 5.23 -2.36
N ALA A 116 -5.61 6.52 -2.31
CA ALA A 116 -4.81 7.17 -3.35
C ALA A 116 -3.41 6.53 -3.47
N ALA A 117 -2.70 6.35 -2.34
CA ALA A 117 -1.40 5.69 -2.35
C ALA A 117 -1.48 4.23 -2.82
N HIS A 118 -2.57 3.53 -2.49
CA HIS A 118 -2.76 2.15 -2.90
C HIS A 118 -3.05 2.02 -4.40
N ALA A 119 -3.73 2.99 -5.01
CA ALA A 119 -3.98 3.00 -6.45
C ALA A 119 -2.66 3.06 -7.24
N ASP A 120 -1.73 3.93 -6.85
CA ASP A 120 -0.42 4.04 -7.51
C ASP A 120 0.45 2.80 -7.27
N LEU A 121 0.36 2.19 -6.08
CA LEU A 121 1.02 0.91 -5.82
C LEU A 121 0.46 -0.21 -6.71
N LEU A 122 -0.86 -0.28 -6.89
CA LEU A 122 -1.48 -1.26 -7.78
C LEU A 122 -1.05 -1.05 -9.23
N GLU A 123 -0.86 0.20 -9.65
CA GLU A 123 -0.32 0.49 -10.99
C GLU A 123 1.12 0.00 -11.14
N LEU A 124 1.98 0.25 -10.14
CA LEU A 124 3.33 -0.34 -10.11
C LEU A 124 3.29 -1.88 -10.23
N LEU A 125 2.43 -2.54 -9.46
CA LEU A 125 2.29 -4.00 -9.50
C LEU A 125 1.75 -4.48 -10.85
N ARG A 126 0.84 -3.73 -11.48
CA ARG A 126 0.33 -4.02 -12.82
C ARG A 126 1.44 -3.94 -13.86
N VAL A 127 2.25 -2.89 -13.84
CA VAL A 127 3.40 -2.74 -14.76
C VAL A 127 4.42 -3.84 -14.53
N ALA A 128 4.81 -4.09 -13.26
CA ALA A 128 5.78 -5.11 -12.90
C ALA A 128 5.34 -6.53 -13.32
N SER A 129 4.09 -6.89 -13.05
CA SER A 129 3.52 -8.18 -13.45
C SER A 129 3.41 -8.35 -14.97
N GLY A 130 3.24 -7.25 -15.72
CA GLY A 130 3.31 -7.22 -17.18
C GLY A 130 4.64 -7.73 -17.75
N TYR A 131 5.72 -7.67 -16.96
CA TYR A 131 7.04 -8.21 -17.32
C TYR A 131 7.40 -9.51 -16.59
N GLY A 132 6.42 -10.18 -15.96
CA GLY A 132 6.64 -11.42 -15.22
C GLY A 132 7.34 -11.22 -13.87
N LEU A 133 7.46 -9.99 -13.37
CA LEU A 133 7.95 -9.73 -12.02
C LEU A 133 6.83 -10.07 -11.04
N THR A 134 7.04 -11.10 -10.22
CA THR A 134 6.06 -11.52 -9.22
C THR A 134 6.55 -11.13 -7.83
N TYR A 135 5.66 -10.56 -7.02
CA TYR A 135 5.90 -10.46 -5.58
C TYR A 135 5.79 -11.89 -4.99
N PRO A 136 6.88 -12.48 -4.46
CA PRO A 136 6.76 -13.78 -3.81
C PRO A 136 5.91 -13.62 -2.54
N PRO A 137 4.84 -14.42 -2.36
CA PRO A 137 4.08 -14.42 -1.12
C PRO A 137 4.96 -15.07 -0.04
N GLY A 138 5.66 -14.26 0.74
CA GLY A 138 6.47 -14.70 1.88
C GLY A 138 7.96 -14.48 1.67
N GLY A 139 8.43 -13.28 1.99
CA GLY A 139 9.79 -13.12 2.47
C GLY A 139 9.86 -13.76 3.86
N GLN A 140 10.34 -15.00 3.96
CA GLN A 140 10.89 -15.44 5.23
C GLN A 140 12.15 -14.60 5.49
N PRO A 141 12.29 -13.98 6.67
CA PRO A 141 13.58 -13.45 7.06
C PRO A 141 14.57 -14.63 7.09
N ARG A 142 15.67 -14.49 6.35
CA ARG A 142 16.85 -15.32 6.56
C ARG A 142 17.63 -14.79 7.76
#